data_AF-A0A520HR44-F1
#
_entry.id   AF-A0A520HR44-F1
#
_cell.length_a   1.000
_cell.length_b   1.000
_cell.length_c   1.000
_cell.angle_alpha   90.00
_cell.angle_beta   90.00
_cell.angle_gamma   90.00
#
_symmetry.space_group_name_H-M   'P 1'
#
loop_
_entity.id
_entity.type
_entity.pdbx_description
1 polymer ?
#
loop_
_entity_poly.entity_id
_entity_poly.type
_entity_poly.pdbx_seq_one_letter_code
_entity_poly.pdbx_strand_id
1 'polypeptide(L)' 'PFSEPSAAWTRWRIGSAPSARLDVAGVGRARWSVELARQRGGEGFSLILEASDETGCLAVPAELGHRAAETVGTARFAAA' A
#
# COMPACT_ATOMS: atom_id res chain seq x y z
N PRO A 1 6.19 -10.51 -15.60
CA PRO A 1 7.01 -11.63 -15.10
C PRO A 1 6.89 -11.77 -13.56
N PHE A 2 5.84 -12.43 -13.08
CA PHE A 2 5.66 -12.83 -11.67
C PHE A 2 4.79 -14.09 -11.50
N SER A 3 4.46 -14.76 -12.61
CA SER A 3 3.68 -15.99 -12.68
C SER A 3 4.51 -17.23 -12.34
N GLU A 4 5.84 -17.16 -12.43
CA GLU A 4 6.71 -18.28 -12.10
C GLU A 4 6.61 -18.68 -10.61
N PRO A 5 6.59 -20.01 -10.33
CA PRO A 5 6.67 -20.54 -8.98
C PRO A 5 7.91 -20.03 -8.25
N SER A 6 7.79 -19.87 -6.93
CA SER A 6 8.89 -19.37 -6.12
C SER A 6 8.87 -19.93 -4.72
N ALA A 7 10.06 -20.28 -4.22
CA ALA A 7 10.28 -20.80 -2.87
C ALA A 7 10.27 -19.72 -1.78
N ALA A 8 10.08 -18.43 -2.12
CA ALA A 8 10.04 -17.37 -1.12
C ALA A 8 8.97 -17.63 -0.05
N TRP A 9 9.38 -17.56 1.21
CA TRP A 9 8.49 -17.69 2.36
C TRP A 9 7.55 -16.49 2.50
N THR A 10 8.05 -15.31 2.13
CA THR A 10 7.30 -14.07 2.08
C THR A 10 7.61 -13.37 0.76
N ARG A 11 6.59 -12.91 0.04
CA ARG A 11 6.75 -12.24 -1.25
C ARG A 11 5.98 -10.94 -1.28
N TRP A 12 6.71 -9.87 -1.58
CA TRP A 12 6.17 -8.52 -1.73
C TRP A 12 6.18 -8.08 -3.19
N ARG A 13 5.22 -7.25 -3.56
CA ARG A 13 5.18 -6.51 -4.83
C ARG A 13 5.04 -5.03 -4.52
N ILE A 14 5.90 -4.22 -5.10
CA ILE A 14 5.92 -2.76 -4.92
C ILE A 14 5.83 -2.13 -6.30
N GLY A 15 4.84 -1.28 -6.51
CA GLY A 15 4.64 -0.54 -7.74
C GLY A 15 4.41 0.94 -7.48
N SER A 16 4.69 1.79 -8.46
CA SER A 16 4.32 3.21 -8.40
C SER A 16 2.80 3.37 -8.34
N ALA A 17 2.30 4.30 -7.52
CA ALA A 17 0.93 4.78 -7.57
C ALA A 17 0.91 6.28 -7.91
N PRO A 18 -0.21 6.84 -8.41
CA PRO A 18 -0.34 8.28 -8.58
C PRO A 18 -0.06 9.00 -7.25
N SER A 19 0.71 10.09 -7.31
CA SER A 19 0.95 10.92 -6.13
C SER A 19 -0.35 11.54 -5.60
N ALA A 20 -0.31 12.03 -4.37
CA ALA A 20 -1.42 12.79 -3.81
C ALA A 20 -1.79 13.96 -4.73
N ARG A 21 -3.10 14.18 -4.93
CA ARG A 21 -3.57 15.32 -5.71
C ARG A 21 -3.28 16.61 -4.95
N LEU A 22 -2.86 17.62 -5.70
CA LEU A 22 -2.71 18.98 -5.22
C LEU A 22 -3.76 19.86 -5.90
N ASP A 23 -4.23 20.90 -5.22
CA ASP A 23 -5.12 21.91 -5.81
C ASP A 23 -4.37 22.87 -6.76
N VAL A 24 -3.06 22.70 -6.86
CA VAL A 24 -2.15 23.48 -7.71
C VAL A 24 -1.41 22.57 -8.68
N ALA A 25 -0.88 23.14 -9.77
CA ALA A 25 -0.03 22.40 -10.70
C ALA A 25 1.22 21.88 -9.99
N GLY A 26 1.43 20.56 -10.02
CA GLY A 26 2.60 19.94 -9.40
C GLY A 26 2.41 18.44 -9.15
N VAL A 27 3.42 17.83 -8.55
CA VAL A 27 3.41 16.45 -8.09
C VAL A 27 3.27 16.47 -6.57
N GLY A 28 2.18 15.92 -6.04
CA GLY A 28 2.02 15.80 -4.59
C GLY A 28 2.87 14.70 -3.98
N ARG A 29 2.56 14.33 -2.74
CA ARG A 29 3.27 13.29 -1.99
C ARG A 29 3.34 11.99 -2.79
N ALA A 30 4.55 11.45 -2.95
CA ALA A 30 4.74 10.20 -3.67
C ALA A 30 4.01 9.05 -2.98
N ARG A 31 3.50 8.11 -3.78
CA ARG A 31 2.74 6.95 -3.30
C ARG A 31 3.17 5.69 -4.03
N TRP A 32 3.02 4.56 -3.35
CA TRP A 32 3.28 3.23 -3.90
C TRP A 32 2.13 2.28 -3.60
N SER A 33 1.83 1.39 -4.55
CA SER A 33 1.07 0.19 -4.26
C SER A 33 2.01 -0.83 -3.62
N VAL A 34 1.62 -1.36 -2.47
CA VAL A 34 2.37 -2.38 -1.76
C VAL A 34 1.46 -3.56 -1.52
N GLU A 35 1.84 -4.70 -2.06
CA GLU A 35 1.14 -5.95 -1.86
C GLU A 35 2.05 -6.99 -1.22
N LEU A 36 1.54 -7.63 -0.18
CA LEU A 36 2.06 -8.86 0.36
C LEU A 36 1.39 -10.05 -0.34
N ALA A 37 1.94 -10.45 -1.48
CA ALA A 37 1.41 -11.53 -2.33
C ALA A 37 1.52 -12.92 -1.70
N ARG A 38 2.44 -13.10 -0.75
CA ARG A 38 2.54 -14.30 0.08
C ARG A 38 3.08 -13.93 1.45
N GLN A 39 2.39 -14.33 2.51
CA GLN A 39 2.85 -14.20 3.89
C GLN A 39 3.07 -15.59 4.51
N ARG A 40 4.20 -15.78 5.20
CA ARG A 40 4.39 -16.97 6.01
C ARG A 40 3.45 -16.94 7.21
N GLY A 41 2.51 -17.90 7.28
CA GLY A 41 1.66 -18.08 8.45
C GLY A 41 0.49 -17.10 8.56
N GLY A 42 0.09 -16.46 7.46
CA GLY A 42 -1.14 -15.66 7.45
C GLY A 42 -1.54 -15.19 6.05
N GLU A 43 -2.55 -14.33 6.02
CA GLU A 43 -3.14 -13.82 4.78
C GLU A 43 -2.30 -12.70 4.16
N GLY A 44 -2.34 -12.62 2.82
CA GLY A 44 -1.79 -11.48 2.09
C GLY A 44 -2.59 -10.20 2.32
N PHE A 45 -2.07 -9.08 1.85
CA PHE A 45 -2.81 -7.81 1.82
C PHE A 45 -2.25 -6.88 0.75
N SER A 46 -3.03 -5.87 0.38
CA SER A 46 -2.59 -4.77 -0.48
C SER A 46 -3.00 -3.44 0.13
N LEU A 47 -2.14 -2.44 0.01
CA LEU A 47 -2.40 -1.08 0.45
C LEU A 47 -1.67 -0.06 -0.42
N ILE A 48 -2.06 1.20 -0.31
CA ILE A 48 -1.27 2.32 -0.81
C ILE A 48 -0.44 2.85 0.36
N LEU A 49 0.87 3.03 0.15
CA LEU A 49 1.73 3.76 1.07
C LEU A 49 2.03 5.14 0.52
N GLU A 50 2.07 6.12 1.40
CA GLU A 50 2.59 7.45 1.12
C GLU A 50 4.05 7.58 1.54
N ALA A 51 4.77 8.47 0.86
CA ALA A 51 6.09 8.89 1.26
C ALA A 51 6.07 9.54 2.64
N SER A 52 7.22 9.43 3.30
CA SER A 52 7.45 9.89 4.66
C SER A 52 7.09 11.37 4.84
N ASP A 53 6.41 11.73 5.93
CA ASP A 53 6.19 13.13 6.31
C ASP A 53 7.47 13.80 6.84
N GLU A 54 7.39 15.08 7.22
CA GLU A 54 8.54 15.79 7.78
C GLU A 54 9.10 15.18 9.08
N THR A 55 8.36 14.28 9.73
CA THR A 55 8.78 13.59 10.96
C THR A 55 9.41 12.22 10.70
N GLY A 56 9.45 11.77 9.45
CA GLY A 56 9.94 10.44 9.12
C GLY A 56 8.86 9.35 9.10
N CYS A 57 7.58 9.68 9.26
CA CYS A 57 6.50 8.70 9.36
C CYS A 57 5.92 8.32 7.98
N LEU A 58 5.83 7.01 7.70
CA LEU A 58 5.10 6.49 6.53
C LEU A 58 3.61 6.39 6.84
N ALA A 59 2.78 6.95 5.97
CA ALA A 59 1.32 6.92 6.11
C ALA A 59 0.68 5.93 5.14
N VAL A 60 -0.46 5.36 5.55
CA VAL A 60 -1.43 4.72 4.65
C VAL A 60 -2.53 5.77 4.43
N PRO A 61 -2.87 6.16 3.18
CA PRO A 61 -3.95 7.10 2.95
C PRO A 61 -5.26 6.57 3.54
N ALA A 62 -6.02 7.43 4.23
CA ALA A 62 -7.39 7.11 4.59
C ALA A 62 -8.23 7.11 3.31
N GLU A 63 -8.66 5.94 2.83
CA GLU A 63 -9.55 5.83 1.68
C GLU A 63 -10.90 6.49 2.00
N LEU A 64 -11.31 7.45 1.15
CA LEU A 64 -12.61 8.13 1.24
C LEU A 64 -13.70 7.20 0.68
N GLY A 65 -14.03 6.12 1.38
CA GLY A 65 -15.04 5.18 0.91
C GLY A 65 -15.11 3.90 1.74
N HIS A 66 -16.11 3.85 2.62
CA HIS A 66 -16.50 2.73 3.48
C HIS A 66 -15.53 2.37 4.62
N ARG A 67 -15.75 3.08 5.74
CA ARG A 67 -15.02 3.03 7.02
C ARG A 67 -13.66 3.72 6.92
N ALA A 68 -13.63 4.99 7.33
CA ALA A 68 -12.39 5.66 7.69
C ALA A 68 -11.54 4.67 8.50
N ALA A 69 -10.39 4.29 7.94
CA ALA A 69 -9.39 3.60 8.74
C ALA A 69 -9.00 4.61 9.82
N GLU A 70 -9.55 4.42 11.02
CA GLU A 70 -8.97 5.00 12.23
C GLU A 70 -7.47 4.77 12.15
N THR A 71 -6.70 5.81 12.46
CA THR A 71 -5.27 5.74 12.62
C THR A 71 -4.91 4.43 13.31
N VAL A 72 -4.23 3.55 12.59
CA VAL A 72 -3.95 2.13 12.87
C VAL A 72 -5.07 1.16 12.44
N GLY A 73 -4.96 0.66 11.21
CA GLY A 73 -5.63 -0.57 10.81
C GLY A 73 -5.25 -0.99 9.40
N THR A 74 -4.45 -2.06 9.27
CA THR A 74 -4.22 -2.75 7.99
C THR A 74 -5.55 -3.06 7.32
N ALA A 75 -5.86 -2.38 6.21
CA ALA A 75 -7.00 -2.74 5.38
C ALA A 75 -6.74 -4.12 4.77
N ARG A 76 -7.54 -5.11 5.16
CA ARG A 76 -7.53 -6.46 4.59
C ARG A 76 -8.64 -6.54 3.56
N PHE A 77 -8.27 -6.64 2.29
CA PHE A 77 -9.18 -7.09 1.24
C PHE A 77 -8.77 -8.49 0.85
N ALA A 78 -9.71 -9.44 0.98
CA ALA A 78 -9.53 -10.79 0.45
C ALA A 78 -9.62 -10.72 -1.08
N ALA A 79 -8.63 -11.27 -1.76
CA ALA A 79 -8.73 -11.52 -3.20
C ALA A 79 -9.73 -12.66 -3.43
N ALA A 80 -10.63 -12.48 -4.40
CA ALA A 80 -11.58 -13.49 -4.87
C ALA A 80 -10.88 -14.58 -5.70
#